data_AF-A0A970HIZ2-F1
#
_entry.id   AF-A0A970HIZ2-F1
#
_cell.length_a   1.000
_cell.length_b   1.000
_cell.length_c   1.000
_cell.angle_alpha   90.00
_cell.angle_beta   90.00
_cell.angle_gamma   90.00
#
_symmetry.space_group_name_H-M   'P 1'
#
loop_
_entity.id
_entity.type
_entity.pdbx_description
1 polymer ?
#
loop_
_entity_poly.entity_id
_entity_poly.type
_entity_poly.pdbx_seq_one_letter_code
_entity_poly.pdbx_strand_id
1 'polypeptide(L)'
;MRGKKSRVALFVSIGLLLLCGAGLAKGVMGGTGLFNIPSADVVGSGGLTLGFRQWGGDGVATLNYGFLDNLEVGASTLNPQRGETELLGHVKLQLAPEDRDMPALAVGLQGDSYYVAASKELYHGLRGHVGLGSGRFDGLFLGASVVLNPVSITTDKSSWSLPVTTLLAEYDGQHPNVGLKLGFTPELEVSVAAKDLKELNLGVGFTTRF
;
A
#
# COMPACT_ATOMS: atom_id res chain seq x y z
N MET A 1 -40.71 22.53 3.37
CA MET A 1 -39.45 22.79 2.62
C MET A 1 -38.22 22.72 3.56
N ARG A 2 -37.79 21.51 3.99
CA ARG A 2 -36.76 21.36 5.05
C ARG A 2 -35.72 20.25 4.77
N GLY A 3 -35.49 19.89 3.50
CA GLY A 3 -34.58 18.79 3.11
C GLY A 3 -33.37 19.17 2.24
N LYS A 4 -33.27 20.42 1.77
CA LYS A 4 -32.21 20.84 0.81
C LYS A 4 -30.91 21.29 1.48
N LYS A 5 -30.97 21.87 2.69
CA LYS A 5 -29.81 22.43 3.40
C LYS A 5 -28.88 21.36 4.00
N SER A 6 -29.42 20.21 4.39
CA SER A 6 -28.66 19.09 4.99
C SER A 6 -27.76 18.37 3.97
N ARG A 7 -28.22 18.21 2.72
CA ARG A 7 -27.42 17.63 1.64
C ARG A 7 -26.26 18.52 1.21
N VAL A 8 -26.49 19.85 1.14
CA VAL A 8 -25.44 20.81 0.79
C VAL A 8 -24.37 20.88 1.88
N ALA A 9 -24.76 20.85 3.16
CA ALA A 9 -23.80 20.79 4.27
C ALA A 9 -22.94 19.52 4.20
N LEU A 10 -23.54 18.36 3.89
CA LEU A 10 -22.84 17.08 3.71
C LEU A 10 -21.86 17.10 2.52
N PHE A 11 -22.27 17.68 1.37
CA PHE A 11 -21.39 17.82 0.20
C PHE A 11 -20.26 18.81 0.45
N VAL A 12 -20.51 19.87 1.23
CA VAL A 12 -19.49 20.85 1.61
C VAL A 12 -18.50 20.27 2.62
N SER A 13 -18.95 19.45 3.59
CA SER A 13 -18.03 18.76 4.50
C SER A 13 -17.24 17.63 3.83
N ILE A 14 -17.82 16.90 2.88
CA ILE A 14 -17.08 15.95 2.02
C ILE A 14 -16.05 16.69 1.14
N GLY A 15 -16.39 17.87 0.61
CA GLY A 15 -15.48 18.70 -0.17
C GLY A 15 -14.33 19.29 0.65
N LEU A 16 -14.55 19.57 1.94
CA LEU A 16 -13.53 20.13 2.84
C LEU A 16 -12.53 19.07 3.35
N LEU A 17 -12.94 17.80 3.43
CA LEU A 17 -12.09 16.66 3.81
C LEU A 17 -11.06 16.29 2.73
N LEU A 18 -11.25 16.72 1.48
CA LEU A 18 -10.36 16.42 0.34
C LEU A 18 -9.10 17.33 0.25
N LEU A 19 -8.87 18.22 1.21
CA LEU A 19 -7.83 19.27 1.13
C LEU A 19 -6.55 19.01 1.96
N CYS A 20 -6.42 17.87 2.65
CA CYS A 20 -5.22 17.55 3.43
C CYS A 20 -4.40 16.42 2.79
N GLY A 21 -3.61 16.76 1.77
CA GLY A 21 -2.64 15.85 1.16
C GLY A 21 -1.29 15.89 1.87
N ALA A 22 -1.05 14.94 2.78
CA ALA A 22 0.29 14.51 3.13
C ALA A 22 0.56 13.20 2.36
N GLY A 23 1.63 13.16 1.57
CA GLY A 23 1.99 11.99 0.77
C GLY A 23 2.29 10.79 1.66
N LEU A 24 1.47 9.74 1.57
CA LEU A 24 1.69 8.46 2.23
C LEU A 24 2.35 7.49 1.24
N ALA A 25 3.39 6.78 1.69
CA ALA A 25 3.99 5.68 0.95
C ALA A 25 2.97 4.53 0.84
N LYS A 26 2.50 4.21 -0.36
CA LYS A 26 1.39 3.26 -0.60
C LYS A 26 1.89 1.83 -0.76
N GLY A 27 1.28 0.86 -0.09
CA GLY A 27 1.54 -0.58 -0.23
C GLY A 27 0.43 -1.36 -0.94
N VAL A 28 0.79 -2.42 -1.68
CA VAL A 28 -0.18 -3.18 -2.50
C VAL A 28 -0.81 -4.37 -1.76
N MET A 29 -0.36 -4.73 -0.55
CA MET A 29 -0.92 -5.87 0.24
C MET A 29 -1.70 -5.44 1.47
N GLY A 30 -2.18 -4.20 1.46
CA GLY A 30 -2.73 -3.56 2.62
C GLY A 30 -1.72 -2.58 3.20
N GLY A 31 -2.22 -1.35 3.35
CA GLY A 31 -1.58 -0.19 3.95
C GLY A 31 -0.31 0.26 3.27
N THR A 32 0.75 -0.53 3.40
CA THR A 32 2.14 -0.10 3.25
C THR A 32 3.07 -1.31 3.00
N GLY A 33 3.88 -1.26 1.93
CA GLY A 33 4.68 -2.39 1.46
C GLY A 33 4.97 -2.37 -0.05
N LEU A 34 5.64 -3.40 -0.54
CA LEU A 34 5.81 -3.59 -1.98
C LEU A 34 4.63 -4.39 -2.52
N PHE A 35 4.89 -5.44 -3.28
CA PHE A 35 3.88 -6.27 -3.88
C PHE A 35 3.52 -7.42 -2.96
N ASN A 36 4.47 -8.17 -2.41
CA ASN A 36 4.21 -9.31 -1.52
C ASN A 36 4.87 -9.13 -0.14
N ILE A 37 5.88 -8.27 -0.05
CA ILE A 37 6.66 -8.03 1.18
C ILE A 37 6.22 -6.75 1.91
N PRO A 38 6.29 -6.72 3.25
CA PRO A 38 5.97 -5.52 4.03
C PRO A 38 7.11 -4.50 3.94
N SER A 39 6.77 -3.22 4.11
CA SER A 39 7.72 -2.12 4.35
C SER A 39 7.57 -1.59 5.78
N ALA A 40 8.52 -0.75 6.19
CA ALA A 40 8.49 -0.03 7.46
C ALA A 40 7.51 1.16 7.52
N ASP A 41 6.79 1.43 6.43
CA ASP A 41 5.80 2.51 6.42
C ASP A 41 4.49 2.04 7.08
N VAL A 42 3.67 3.00 7.49
CA VAL A 42 2.32 2.79 8.01
C VAL A 42 1.36 3.78 7.35
N VAL A 43 0.07 3.41 7.29
CA VAL A 43 -0.99 4.37 6.96
C VAL A 43 -1.02 5.44 8.05
N GLY A 44 -0.86 6.71 7.66
CA GLY A 44 -0.87 7.83 8.60
C GLY A 44 -2.21 7.98 9.33
N SER A 45 -2.20 8.66 10.49
CA SER A 45 -3.39 8.79 11.34
C SER A 45 -4.61 9.30 10.59
N GLY A 46 -5.75 8.61 10.76
CA GLY A 46 -7.01 8.91 10.10
C GLY A 46 -7.10 8.45 8.63
N GLY A 47 -6.03 7.86 8.09
CA GLY A 47 -6.01 7.27 6.76
C GLY A 47 -6.76 5.93 6.72
N LEU A 48 -7.54 5.71 5.68
CA LEU A 48 -8.22 4.45 5.38
C LEU A 48 -7.81 3.99 3.98
N THR A 49 -7.26 2.79 3.88
CA THR A 49 -6.87 2.15 2.61
C THR A 49 -7.69 0.91 2.36
N LEU A 50 -8.39 0.87 1.23
CA LEU A 50 -9.07 -0.29 0.68
C LEU A 50 -8.26 -0.81 -0.51
N GLY A 51 -8.04 -2.11 -0.58
CA GLY A 51 -7.36 -2.74 -1.70
C GLY A 51 -8.06 -3.99 -2.16
N PHE A 52 -8.00 -4.28 -3.45
CA PHE A 52 -8.37 -5.57 -4.02
C PHE A 52 -7.27 -6.04 -4.95
N ARG A 53 -6.90 -7.31 -4.85
CA ARG A 53 -5.96 -7.97 -5.76
C ARG A 53 -6.52 -9.28 -6.26
N GLN A 54 -6.23 -9.61 -7.50
CA GLN A 54 -6.46 -10.92 -8.06
C GLN A 54 -5.13 -11.65 -8.33
N TRP A 55 -5.05 -12.88 -7.86
CA TRP A 55 -3.89 -13.77 -7.94
C TRP A 55 -4.29 -15.14 -8.46
N GLY A 56 -3.87 -15.52 -9.67
CA GLY A 56 -4.10 -16.88 -10.18
C GLY A 56 -5.57 -17.33 -10.18
N GLY A 57 -6.54 -16.40 -10.11
CA GLY A 57 -7.97 -16.67 -9.97
C GLY A 57 -8.58 -16.30 -8.62
N ASP A 58 -7.78 -16.17 -7.56
CA ASP A 58 -8.24 -15.85 -6.21
C ASP A 58 -8.20 -14.34 -5.92
N GLY A 59 -9.26 -13.85 -5.27
CA GLY A 59 -9.38 -12.45 -4.87
C GLY A 59 -8.99 -12.22 -3.42
N VAL A 60 -8.14 -11.22 -3.17
CA VAL A 60 -7.76 -10.75 -1.83
C VAL A 60 -8.24 -9.31 -1.69
N ALA A 61 -9.23 -9.09 -0.84
CA ALA A 61 -9.63 -7.75 -0.39
C ALA A 61 -8.86 -7.38 0.89
N THR A 62 -8.46 -6.13 1.02
CA THR A 62 -7.72 -5.60 2.17
C THR A 62 -8.33 -4.29 2.64
N LEU A 63 -8.34 -4.07 3.95
CA LEU A 63 -8.76 -2.84 4.59
C LEU A 63 -7.74 -2.51 5.69
N ASN A 64 -7.22 -1.29 5.69
CA ASN A 64 -6.20 -0.84 6.65
C ASN A 64 -6.57 0.56 7.12
N TYR A 65 -6.32 0.83 8.39
CA TYR A 65 -6.61 2.10 9.04
C TYR A 65 -5.42 2.56 9.86
N GLY A 66 -4.97 3.79 9.63
CA GLY A 66 -3.97 4.45 10.45
C GLY A 66 -4.61 4.91 11.77
N PHE A 67 -4.46 4.10 12.81
CA PHE A 67 -5.02 4.38 14.13
C PHE A 67 -4.25 5.47 14.86
N LEU A 68 -2.91 5.48 14.71
CA LEU A 68 -2.00 6.55 15.13
C LEU A 68 -1.00 6.80 14.00
N ASP A 69 -0.22 7.87 14.09
CA ASP A 69 0.82 8.18 13.09
C ASP A 69 1.87 7.08 12.93
N ASN A 70 2.00 6.20 13.92
CA ASN A 70 2.91 5.07 13.91
C ASN A 70 2.20 3.70 14.03
N LEU A 71 0.87 3.65 14.02
CA LEU A 71 0.11 2.41 14.24
C LEU A 71 -0.96 2.20 13.16
N GLU A 72 -0.83 1.11 12.42
CA GLU A 72 -1.77 0.66 11.40
C GLU A 72 -2.45 -0.64 11.86
N VAL A 73 -3.76 -0.72 11.64
CA VAL A 73 -4.58 -1.90 11.93
C VAL A 73 -5.51 -2.22 10.77
N GLY A 74 -5.99 -3.46 10.68
CA GLY A 74 -7.05 -3.80 9.75
C GLY A 74 -7.15 -5.29 9.45
N ALA A 75 -7.68 -5.63 8.28
CA ALA A 75 -7.94 -7.00 7.90
C ALA A 75 -7.78 -7.28 6.39
N SER A 76 -7.70 -8.56 6.04
CA SER A 76 -7.61 -9.03 4.66
C SER A 76 -8.37 -10.34 4.48
N THR A 77 -8.97 -10.55 3.33
CA THR A 77 -9.61 -11.83 2.99
C THR A 77 -8.58 -12.73 2.32
N LEU A 78 -8.43 -13.95 2.81
CA LEU A 78 -7.74 -15.01 2.08
C LEU A 78 -8.81 -15.94 1.53
N ASN A 79 -8.80 -16.15 0.21
CA ASN A 79 -9.66 -17.15 -0.40
C ASN A 79 -8.79 -18.32 -0.87
N PRO A 80 -8.54 -19.32 -0.01
CA PRO A 80 -7.86 -20.53 -0.46
C PRO A 80 -8.77 -21.23 -1.48
N GLN A 81 -8.28 -21.38 -2.71
CA GLN A 81 -8.99 -21.94 -3.86
C GLN A 81 -10.10 -22.94 -3.49
N ARG A 82 -11.36 -22.46 -3.53
CA ARG A 82 -12.62 -23.22 -3.34
C ARG A 82 -13.03 -23.59 -1.89
N GLY A 83 -12.59 -22.84 -0.88
CA GLY A 83 -13.02 -23.00 0.52
C GLY A 83 -13.91 -21.86 1.07
N GLU A 84 -13.99 -21.76 2.39
CA GLU A 84 -14.55 -20.60 3.09
C GLU A 84 -13.55 -19.43 3.05
N THR A 85 -14.06 -18.20 2.89
CA THR A 85 -13.22 -16.99 2.95
C THR A 85 -12.72 -16.78 4.37
N GLU A 86 -11.40 -16.85 4.57
CA GLU A 86 -10.77 -16.56 5.85
C GLU A 86 -10.52 -15.06 6.00
N LEU A 87 -10.73 -14.54 7.21
CA LEU A 87 -10.40 -13.16 7.56
C LEU A 87 -9.12 -13.12 8.39
N LEU A 88 -8.09 -12.47 7.85
CA LEU A 88 -6.80 -12.29 8.52
C LEU A 88 -6.71 -10.86 9.04
N GLY A 89 -6.62 -10.72 10.37
CA GLY A 89 -6.31 -9.42 10.98
C GLY A 89 -4.84 -9.04 10.78
N HIS A 90 -4.56 -7.75 10.73
CA HIS A 90 -3.20 -7.22 10.70
C HIS A 90 -3.03 -6.05 11.67
N VAL A 91 -1.83 -5.95 12.23
CA VAL A 91 -1.37 -4.83 13.05
C VAL A 91 0.08 -4.54 12.68
N LYS A 92 0.41 -3.27 12.45
CA LYS A 92 1.78 -2.83 12.18
C LYS A 92 2.10 -1.61 13.02
N LEU A 93 3.24 -1.65 13.69
CA LEU A 93 3.77 -0.56 14.50
C LEU A 93 5.09 -0.09 13.90
N GLN A 94 5.14 1.17 13.47
CA GLN A 94 6.38 1.84 13.11
C GLN A 94 7.12 2.22 14.39
N LEU A 95 8.30 1.63 14.58
CA LEU A 95 9.16 1.85 15.74
C LEU A 95 10.00 3.11 15.58
N ALA A 96 10.46 3.37 14.37
CA ALA A 96 11.23 4.55 14.02
C ALA A 96 10.85 5.02 12.61
N PRO A 97 10.58 6.32 12.41
CA PRO A 97 10.46 6.88 11.07
C PRO A 97 11.82 6.88 10.38
N GLU A 98 11.79 7.03 9.07
CA GLU A 98 13.02 7.20 8.29
C GLU A 98 13.61 8.59 8.54
N ASP A 99 14.93 8.67 8.67
CA ASP A 99 15.65 9.93 8.64
C ASP A 99 16.92 9.82 7.76
N ARG A 100 17.71 10.90 7.74
CA ARG A 100 18.93 10.96 6.93
C ARG A 100 19.88 9.81 7.23
N ASP A 101 20.07 9.46 8.49
CA ASP A 101 21.09 8.53 8.95
C ASP A 101 20.52 7.13 9.17
N MET A 102 19.26 7.02 9.61
CA MET A 102 18.61 5.78 10.00
C MET A 102 17.51 5.34 9.01
N PRO A 103 17.39 4.03 8.72
CA PRO A 103 16.23 3.50 8.02
C PRO A 103 14.98 3.63 8.91
N ALA A 104 13.79 3.73 8.30
CA ALA A 104 12.56 3.44 9.02
C ALA A 104 12.56 2.00 9.50
N LEU A 105 11.94 1.74 10.66
CA LEU A 105 11.80 0.42 11.24
C LEU A 105 10.35 0.16 11.65
N ALA A 106 9.83 -1.02 11.36
CA ALA A 106 8.52 -1.46 11.83
C ALA A 106 8.49 -2.93 12.21
N VAL A 107 7.55 -3.27 13.09
CA VAL A 107 7.14 -4.64 13.39
C VAL A 107 5.69 -4.82 12.96
N GLY A 108 5.30 -6.04 12.58
CA GLY A 108 3.91 -6.31 12.30
C GLY A 108 3.50 -7.76 12.50
N LEU A 109 2.20 -7.94 12.62
CA LEU A 109 1.48 -9.19 12.75
C LEU A 109 0.43 -9.26 11.64
N GLN A 110 0.27 -10.42 11.02
CA GLN A 110 -0.80 -10.71 10.06
C GLN A 110 -1.24 -12.16 10.22
N GLY A 111 -2.47 -12.38 10.70
CA GLY A 111 -2.89 -13.69 11.20
C GLY A 111 -1.88 -14.19 12.25
N ASP A 112 -1.36 -15.40 12.04
CA ASP A 112 -0.34 -16.01 12.92
C ASP A 112 1.11 -15.68 12.49
N SER A 113 1.30 -14.87 11.45
CA SER A 113 2.63 -14.49 10.94
C SER A 113 3.10 -13.18 11.54
N TYR A 114 4.40 -13.06 11.80
CA TYR A 114 5.02 -11.83 12.30
C TYR A 114 6.24 -11.45 11.47
N TYR A 115 6.63 -10.18 11.51
CA TYR A 115 7.80 -9.67 10.79
C TYR A 115 8.40 -8.43 11.44
N VAL A 116 9.67 -8.17 11.10
CA VAL A 116 10.32 -6.86 11.21
C VAL A 116 10.69 -6.39 9.81
N ALA A 117 10.56 -5.09 9.54
CA ALA A 117 10.90 -4.50 8.27
C ALA A 117 11.69 -3.20 8.47
N ALA A 118 12.63 -2.94 7.56
CA ALA A 118 13.38 -1.71 7.45
C ALA A 118 13.26 -1.15 6.03
N SER A 119 13.10 0.17 5.91
CA SER A 119 13.02 0.87 4.62
C SER A 119 13.94 2.09 4.63
N LYS A 120 14.64 2.36 3.53
CA LYS A 120 15.47 3.57 3.39
C LYS A 120 15.57 4.05 1.95
N GLU A 121 15.39 5.34 1.73
CA GLU A 121 15.68 6.02 0.49
C GLU A 121 17.19 6.07 0.31
N LEU A 122 17.64 5.50 -0.80
CA LEU A 122 19.06 5.36 -1.12
C LEU A 122 19.51 6.50 -2.03
N TYR A 123 18.73 6.79 -3.07
CA TYR A 123 19.10 7.80 -4.07
C TYR A 123 17.92 8.18 -4.98
N HIS A 124 17.55 9.46 -5.04
CA HIS A 124 16.62 10.02 -6.03
C HIS A 124 15.37 9.14 -6.29
N GLY A 125 14.61 8.82 -5.23
CA GLY A 125 13.40 8.01 -5.34
C GLY A 125 13.63 6.50 -5.48
N LEU A 126 14.88 6.01 -5.52
CA LEU A 126 15.21 4.61 -5.23
C LEU A 126 15.16 4.40 -3.73
N ARG A 127 14.32 3.47 -3.31
CA ARG A 127 14.15 3.04 -1.92
C ARG A 127 14.39 1.55 -1.79
N GLY A 128 15.17 1.18 -0.79
CA GLY A 128 15.46 -0.21 -0.42
C GLY A 128 14.62 -0.66 0.77
N HIS A 129 14.29 -1.94 0.77
CA HIS A 129 13.46 -2.58 1.79
C HIS A 129 14.09 -3.93 2.15
N VAL A 130 14.14 -4.24 3.43
CA VAL A 130 14.64 -5.52 3.93
C VAL A 130 13.88 -5.90 5.19
N GLY A 131 13.72 -7.17 5.44
CA GLY A 131 13.16 -7.63 6.69
C GLY A 131 13.21 -9.13 6.84
N LEU A 132 12.70 -9.59 7.97
CA LEU A 132 12.62 -11.00 8.31
C LEU A 132 11.33 -11.29 9.05
N GLY A 133 10.83 -12.50 8.92
CA GLY A 133 9.59 -12.89 9.59
C GLY A 133 9.40 -14.39 9.71
N SER A 134 8.15 -14.75 9.99
CA SER A 134 7.66 -16.12 10.14
C SER A 134 6.39 -16.34 9.33
N GLY A 135 5.96 -17.59 9.23
CA GLY A 135 4.72 -17.95 8.55
C GLY A 135 4.75 -17.53 7.08
N ARG A 136 3.86 -16.62 6.68
CA ARG A 136 3.85 -16.11 5.29
C ARG A 136 5.05 -15.23 4.92
N PHE A 137 5.83 -14.79 5.92
CA PHE A 137 7.03 -13.96 5.76
C PHE A 137 8.29 -14.72 6.20
N ASP A 138 8.25 -16.06 6.19
CA ASP A 138 9.32 -16.89 6.69
C ASP A 138 10.66 -16.62 5.99
N GLY A 139 11.69 -16.40 6.79
CA GLY A 139 13.04 -16.10 6.31
C GLY A 139 13.29 -14.61 6.02
N LEU A 140 14.32 -14.35 5.22
CA LEU A 140 14.74 -13.02 4.80
C LEU A 140 13.97 -12.60 3.55
N PHE A 141 13.42 -11.39 3.56
CA PHE A 141 12.87 -10.75 2.37
C PHE A 141 13.58 -9.43 2.09
N LEU A 142 13.62 -9.05 0.82
CA LEU A 142 14.26 -7.83 0.35
C LEU A 142 13.54 -7.27 -0.87
N GLY A 143 13.61 -5.96 -1.06
CA GLY A 143 13.04 -5.33 -2.24
C GLY A 143 13.53 -3.92 -2.46
N ALA A 144 13.21 -3.40 -3.64
CA ALA A 144 13.52 -2.07 -4.06
C ALA A 144 12.31 -1.48 -4.80
N SER A 145 12.11 -0.18 -4.62
CA SER A 145 11.14 0.59 -5.39
C SER A 145 11.80 1.82 -5.98
N VAL A 146 11.47 2.17 -7.22
CA VAL A 146 11.95 3.38 -7.90
C VAL A 146 10.80 4.14 -8.51
N VAL A 147 10.65 5.41 -8.14
CA VAL A 147 9.69 6.32 -8.79
C VAL A 147 10.28 6.80 -10.12
N LEU A 148 9.66 6.44 -11.23
CA LEU A 148 10.16 6.74 -12.59
C LEU A 148 9.80 8.15 -13.05
N ASN A 149 8.64 8.65 -12.65
CA ASN A 149 8.16 9.99 -12.99
C ASN A 149 7.47 10.61 -11.75
N PRO A 150 8.16 11.52 -11.04
CA PRO A 150 7.64 12.08 -9.78
C PRO A 150 6.53 13.13 -10.00
N VAL A 151 6.27 13.53 -11.25
CA VAL A 151 5.25 14.54 -11.59
C VAL A 151 4.27 14.01 -12.63
N SER A 152 2.99 14.26 -12.38
CA SER A 152 1.93 14.04 -13.36
C SER A 152 1.90 15.20 -14.34
N ILE A 153 2.21 14.92 -15.62
CA ILE A 153 2.23 15.94 -16.68
C ILE A 153 0.83 16.07 -17.24
N THR A 154 0.16 17.20 -16.97
CA THR A 154 -1.07 17.57 -17.67
C THR A 154 -0.67 18.26 -18.97
N THR A 155 -0.99 17.67 -20.13
CA THR A 155 -0.69 18.29 -21.43
C THR A 155 -1.91 19.09 -21.89
N ASP A 156 -1.77 20.40 -22.14
CA ASP A 156 -2.84 21.37 -22.43
C ASP A 156 -3.72 21.08 -23.68
N LYS A 157 -3.56 19.94 -24.37
CA LYS A 157 -4.33 19.60 -25.58
C LYS A 157 -4.96 18.19 -25.58
N SER A 158 -4.81 17.42 -24.51
CA SER A 158 -5.50 16.14 -24.31
C SER A 158 -5.64 15.92 -22.81
N SER A 159 -6.84 15.59 -22.33
CA SER A 159 -7.17 15.42 -20.90
C SER A 159 -6.49 14.24 -20.20
N TRP A 160 -5.35 13.78 -20.71
CA TRP A 160 -4.60 12.62 -20.24
C TRP A 160 -3.37 13.06 -19.42
N SER A 161 -3.44 12.87 -18.12
CA SER A 161 -2.31 13.06 -17.21
C SER A 161 -1.55 11.75 -17.05
N LEU A 162 -0.21 11.78 -17.12
CA LEU A 162 0.61 10.59 -16.88
C LEU A 162 0.59 10.23 -15.38
N PRO A 163 0.18 9.01 -14.99
CA PRO A 163 0.18 8.60 -13.59
C PRO A 163 1.60 8.51 -13.05
N VAL A 164 1.76 8.74 -11.74
CA VAL A 164 3.03 8.48 -11.05
C VAL A 164 3.31 6.98 -11.12
N THR A 165 4.42 6.62 -11.76
CA THR A 165 4.80 5.24 -12.02
C THR A 165 5.93 4.84 -11.11
N THR A 166 5.73 3.76 -10.36
CA THR A 166 6.75 3.18 -9.48
C THR A 166 7.08 1.77 -9.96
N LEU A 167 8.34 1.51 -10.24
CA LEU A 167 8.85 0.16 -10.49
C LEU A 167 9.18 -0.51 -9.16
N LEU A 168 8.81 -1.78 -9.04
CA LEU A 168 9.05 -2.62 -7.87
C LEU A 168 9.83 -3.87 -8.29
N ALA A 169 10.80 -4.25 -7.47
CA ALA A 169 11.43 -5.56 -7.51
C ALA A 169 11.57 -6.07 -6.08
N GLU A 170 11.22 -7.33 -5.84
CA GLU A 170 11.29 -7.93 -4.51
C GLU A 170 11.64 -9.41 -4.59
N TYR A 171 12.13 -9.93 -3.48
CA TYR A 171 12.28 -11.34 -3.19
C TYR A 171 11.64 -11.61 -1.83
N ASP A 172 10.63 -12.47 -1.81
CA ASP A 172 9.77 -12.70 -0.64
C ASP A 172 10.27 -13.83 0.28
N GLY A 173 11.52 -14.24 0.12
CA GLY A 173 12.11 -15.40 0.81
C GLY A 173 12.04 -16.68 0.00
N GLN A 174 11.19 -16.74 -1.04
CA GLN A 174 11.05 -17.91 -1.89
C GLN A 174 11.14 -17.56 -3.37
N HIS A 175 10.44 -16.50 -3.79
CA HIS A 175 10.26 -16.16 -5.20
C HIS A 175 10.64 -14.71 -5.49
N PRO A 176 11.31 -14.44 -6.62
CA PRO A 176 11.48 -13.09 -7.11
C PRO A 176 10.17 -12.59 -7.75
N ASN A 177 9.79 -11.35 -7.44
CA ASN A 177 8.63 -10.69 -8.02
C ASN A 177 9.02 -9.32 -8.56
N VAL A 178 8.40 -8.93 -9.67
CA VAL A 178 8.57 -7.60 -10.27
C VAL A 178 7.21 -7.00 -10.55
N GLY A 179 7.08 -5.69 -10.40
CA GLY A 179 5.79 -5.04 -10.59
C GLY A 179 5.88 -3.56 -10.87
N LEU A 180 4.74 -3.00 -11.26
CA LEU A 180 4.53 -1.59 -11.52
C LEU A 180 3.33 -1.12 -10.68
N LYS A 181 3.46 0.05 -10.06
CA LYS A 181 2.34 0.80 -9.48
C LYS A 181 2.10 2.07 -10.29
N LEU A 182 0.85 2.38 -10.53
CA LEU A 182 0.37 3.54 -11.27
C LEU A 182 -0.57 4.33 -10.35
N GLY A 183 -0.07 5.43 -9.79
CA GLY A 183 -0.86 6.39 -9.02
C GLY A 183 -1.55 7.38 -9.95
N PHE A 184 -2.83 7.19 -10.21
CA PHE A 184 -3.63 8.09 -11.06
C PHE A 184 -4.07 9.34 -10.30
N THR A 185 -4.40 9.19 -9.02
CA THR A 185 -4.71 10.30 -8.12
C THR A 185 -4.04 10.07 -6.75
N PRO A 186 -4.02 11.05 -5.83
CA PRO A 186 -3.58 10.84 -4.46
C PRO A 186 -4.32 9.71 -3.74
N GLU A 187 -5.53 9.36 -4.18
CA GLU A 187 -6.38 8.33 -3.61
C GLU A 187 -6.29 7.00 -4.37
N LEU A 188 -6.27 7.03 -5.70
CA LEU A 188 -6.39 5.85 -6.57
C LEU A 188 -5.04 5.35 -7.09
N GLU A 189 -4.78 4.06 -6.87
CA GLU A 189 -3.64 3.33 -7.39
C GLU A 189 -4.08 2.06 -8.12
N VAL A 190 -3.40 1.75 -9.23
CA VAL A 190 -3.49 0.45 -9.91
C VAL A 190 -2.11 -0.20 -9.91
N SER A 191 -2.06 -1.51 -9.78
CA SER A 191 -0.81 -2.27 -9.79
C SER A 191 -0.89 -3.50 -10.69
N VAL A 192 0.26 -3.81 -11.28
CA VAL A 192 0.52 -5.02 -12.06
C VAL A 192 1.78 -5.65 -11.50
N ALA A 193 1.81 -6.95 -11.30
CA ALA A 193 3.04 -7.65 -10.96
C ALA A 193 3.11 -9.05 -11.56
N ALA A 194 4.32 -9.51 -11.80
CA ALA A 194 4.63 -10.89 -12.14
C ALA A 194 5.26 -11.56 -10.91
N LYS A 195 4.55 -12.53 -10.31
CA LYS A 195 5.06 -13.37 -9.22
C LYS A 195 5.80 -14.58 -9.78
N ASP A 196 6.97 -14.87 -9.22
CA ASP A 196 7.88 -15.91 -9.72
C ASP A 196 8.15 -15.78 -11.23
N LEU A 197 7.96 -14.56 -11.77
CA LEU A 197 8.00 -14.24 -13.20
C LEU A 197 7.04 -15.07 -14.09
N LYS A 198 6.06 -15.76 -13.50
CA LYS A 198 5.14 -16.67 -14.19
C LYS A 198 3.68 -16.29 -14.03
N GLU A 199 3.31 -15.73 -12.88
CA GLU A 199 1.92 -15.44 -12.54
C GLU A 199 1.65 -13.94 -12.55
N LEU A 200 0.74 -13.51 -13.42
CA LEU A 200 0.30 -12.12 -13.46
C LEU A 200 -0.68 -11.84 -12.32
N ASN A 201 -0.47 -10.71 -11.67
CA ASN A 201 -1.28 -10.19 -10.61
C ASN A 201 -1.75 -8.78 -10.95
N LEU A 202 -3.02 -8.50 -10.64
CA LEU A 202 -3.64 -7.20 -10.83
C LEU A 202 -4.17 -6.71 -9.49
N GLY A 203 -3.91 -5.45 -9.17
CA GLY A 203 -4.41 -4.84 -7.94
C GLY A 203 -4.94 -3.44 -8.16
N VAL A 204 -5.92 -3.06 -7.34
CA VAL A 204 -6.45 -1.70 -7.23
C VAL A 204 -6.47 -1.30 -5.76
N GLY A 205 -6.05 -0.07 -5.48
CA GLY A 205 -6.03 0.51 -4.15
C GLY A 205 -6.70 1.88 -4.12
N PHE A 206 -7.46 2.14 -3.07
CA PHE A 206 -8.08 3.42 -2.79
C PHE A 206 -7.73 3.86 -1.36
N THR A 207 -7.12 5.03 -1.21
CA THR A 207 -6.77 5.60 0.09
C THR A 207 -7.46 6.94 0.29
N THR A 208 -8.09 7.13 1.45
CA THR A 208 -8.72 8.38 1.85
C THR A 208 -8.30 8.76 3.27
N ARG A 209 -8.50 10.01 3.66
CA ARG A 209 -8.17 10.53 4.99
C ARG A 209 -9.36 11.32 5.53
N PHE A 210 -9.64 11.17 6.82
CA PHE A 210 -10.70 11.88 7.53
C PHE A 210 -10.15 12.91 8.52
#